data_AF-A0A8C2VE34-F1
#
_entry.id   AF-A0A8C2VE34-F1
#
_cell.length_a   1.000
_cell.length_b   1.000
_cell.length_c   1.000
_cell.angle_alpha   90.00
_cell.angle_beta   90.00
_cell.angle_gamma   90.00
#
_symmetry.space_group_name_H-M   'P 1'
#
loop_
_entity.id
_entity.type
_entity.pdbx_description
1 polymer ?
#
loop_
_entity_poly.entity_id
_entity_poly.type
_entity_poly.pdbx_seq_one_letter_code
_entity_poly.pdbx_strand_id
1 'polypeptide(L)'
;MTLWNGVLPFYPQQQHAAGLSVPLLIVIVVFCALAGSFLLILPGIRGHSRWFWLVRVLLSLFIGGEIVAVHFSGEWFVGSVWTNTSYKAFSTERVQARVGLNVGLVGFNVTLRGTPVKQLNETIDYNEQFTWRLDEDYHLEYVRALERGLPDPVLYLAEKFTPRSPCGLYRQYQLAGHYAAATLWVAFCFWVLSNALLSMPAPLYGGLALLVTGAFALFSVFSFASISSVPLCQFRLGSAALTPGYGVSFWLTLATGILCLLLGGAVVLLHYAWPRALRVVLDQNAPDCGSQARAGSPLLLSNPLHQQFAPPDFKTTTKL
;
A
#
# COMPACT_ATOMS: atom_id res chain seq x y z
N MET A 1 37.06 33.61 -10.95
CA MET A 1 36.03 34.14 -10.04
C MET A 1 35.35 32.96 -9.39
N THR A 2 35.67 32.65 -8.13
CA THR A 2 34.90 31.66 -7.37
C THR A 2 33.52 32.26 -7.11
N LEU A 3 32.45 31.51 -7.37
CA LEU A 3 31.08 32.01 -7.46
C LEU A 3 30.55 32.66 -6.15
N TRP A 4 31.32 32.58 -5.05
CA TRP A 4 31.00 33.13 -3.74
C TRP A 4 32.28 33.68 -3.10
N ASN A 5 32.28 34.98 -2.76
CA ASN A 5 33.41 35.77 -2.28
C ASN A 5 33.95 35.33 -0.89
N GLY A 6 34.43 34.09 -0.73
CA GLY A 6 35.12 33.62 0.48
C GLY A 6 34.27 33.52 1.75
N VAL A 7 32.95 33.72 1.67
CA VAL A 7 32.05 33.65 2.82
C VAL A 7 31.59 32.19 3.02
N LEU A 8 31.88 31.65 4.20
CA LEU A 8 31.46 30.33 4.67
C LEU A 8 30.38 30.50 5.75
N PRO A 9 29.32 29.66 5.77
CA PRO A 9 29.03 28.57 4.83
C PRO A 9 28.48 29.07 3.48
N PHE A 10 28.86 28.39 2.39
CA PHE A 10 28.42 28.70 1.03
C PHE A 10 26.89 28.58 0.84
N TYR A 11 26.23 27.80 1.69
CA TYR A 11 24.77 27.65 1.73
C TYR A 11 24.28 27.93 3.15
N PRO A 12 23.99 29.21 3.49
CA PRO A 12 23.48 29.57 4.82
C PRO A 12 22.01 29.18 5.03
N GLN A 13 21.38 28.56 4.04
CA GLN A 13 19.96 28.19 4.08
C GLN A 13 19.75 26.99 5.00
N GLN A 14 18.78 27.12 5.91
CA GLN A 14 18.38 26.02 6.80
C GLN A 14 17.88 24.84 5.97
N GLN A 15 18.38 23.64 6.27
CA GLN A 15 17.88 22.41 5.67
C GLN A 15 16.42 22.22 6.10
N HIS A 16 15.51 22.13 5.13
CA HIS A 16 14.12 21.82 5.39
C HIS A 16 13.96 20.30 5.54
N ALA A 17 13.31 19.87 6.61
CA ALA A 17 12.90 18.47 6.75
C ALA A 17 11.88 18.12 5.65
N ALA A 18 11.99 16.92 5.09
CA ALA A 18 11.04 16.44 4.10
C ALA A 18 9.65 16.32 4.75
N GLY A 19 8.63 16.95 4.15
CA GLY A 19 7.25 16.88 4.63
C GLY A 19 6.56 15.53 4.37
N LEU A 20 7.18 14.66 3.57
CA LEU A 20 6.70 13.33 3.20
C LEU A 20 7.79 12.30 3.51
N SER A 21 7.37 11.09 3.91
CA SER A 21 8.31 9.99 4.10
C SER A 21 8.98 9.62 2.77
N VAL A 22 10.30 9.52 2.77
CA VAL A 22 11.09 9.21 1.57
C VAL A 22 10.64 7.91 0.89
N PRO A 23 10.35 6.80 1.61
CA PRO A 23 9.87 5.58 0.98
C PRO A 23 8.54 5.76 0.23
N LEU A 24 7.58 6.47 0.84
CA LEU A 24 6.29 6.75 0.21
C LEU A 24 6.47 7.59 -1.07
N LEU A 25 7.34 8.61 -1.02
CA LEU A 25 7.65 9.44 -2.18
C LEU A 25 8.23 8.60 -3.34
N ILE A 26 9.15 7.67 -3.04
CA ILE A 26 9.73 6.78 -4.05
C ILE A 26 8.63 5.94 -4.71
N VAL A 27 7.71 5.37 -3.92
CA VAL A 27 6.59 4.57 -4.46
C VAL A 27 5.73 5.42 -5.39
N ILE A 28 5.31 6.62 -4.95
CA ILE A 28 4.49 7.52 -5.76
C ILE A 28 5.17 7.85 -7.09
N VAL A 29 6.46 8.22 -7.06
CA VAL A 29 7.21 8.58 -8.26
C VAL A 29 7.32 7.38 -9.23
N VAL A 30 7.60 6.18 -8.72
CA VAL A 30 7.69 4.97 -9.55
C VAL A 30 6.35 4.66 -10.24
N PHE A 31 5.24 4.67 -9.51
CA PHE A 31 3.92 4.39 -10.08
C PHE A 31 3.45 5.51 -11.03
N CYS A 32 3.76 6.77 -10.75
CA CYS A 32 3.50 7.88 -11.65
C CYS A 32 4.32 7.77 -12.95
N ALA A 33 5.59 7.37 -12.87
CA ALA A 33 6.43 7.15 -14.04
C ALA A 33 5.90 6.00 -14.92
N LEU A 34 5.45 4.90 -14.29
CA LEU A 34 4.79 3.79 -14.99
C LEU A 34 3.47 4.23 -15.64
N ALA A 35 2.61 4.97 -14.93
CA ALA A 35 1.37 5.49 -15.51
C ALA A 35 1.67 6.43 -16.69
N GLY A 36 2.67 7.31 -16.55
CA GLY A 36 3.14 8.20 -17.61
C GLY A 36 3.63 7.44 -18.85
N SER A 37 4.39 6.36 -18.69
CA SER A 37 4.86 5.57 -19.82
C SER A 37 3.72 4.87 -20.58
N PHE A 38 2.72 4.34 -19.87
CA PHE A 38 1.52 3.77 -20.53
C PHE A 38 0.67 4.83 -21.25
N LEU A 39 0.59 6.06 -20.72
CA LEU A 39 -0.08 7.17 -21.41
C LEU A 39 0.65 7.58 -22.69
N LEU A 40 1.98 7.47 -22.74
CA LEU A 40 2.76 7.71 -23.97
C LEU A 40 2.56 6.64 -25.04
N ILE A 41 2.33 5.38 -24.64
CA ILE A 41 2.07 4.26 -25.57
C ILE A 41 0.62 4.29 -26.10
N LEU A 42 -0.27 4.99 -25.41
CA LEU A 42 -1.70 5.06 -25.71
C LEU A 42 -2.07 5.42 -27.17
N PRO A 43 -1.38 6.35 -27.88
CA PRO A 43 -1.66 6.65 -29.28
C PRO A 43 -1.43 5.47 -30.24
N GLY A 44 -0.61 4.49 -29.84
CA GLY A 44 -0.32 3.30 -30.64
C GLY A 44 -1.42 2.23 -30.62
N ILE A 45 -2.45 2.38 -29.77
CA ILE A 45 -3.52 1.39 -29.60
C ILE A 45 -4.72 1.73 -30.49
N ARG A 46 -5.22 0.73 -31.21
CA ARG A 46 -6.21 0.89 -32.28
C ARG A 46 -7.64 1.07 -31.73
N GLY A 47 -8.30 2.17 -32.12
CA GLY A 47 -9.77 2.33 -32.06
C GLY A 47 -10.41 2.48 -30.67
N HIS A 48 -11.69 2.07 -30.56
CA HIS A 48 -12.55 2.18 -29.36
C HIS A 48 -12.06 1.36 -28.15
N SER A 49 -11.21 0.37 -28.41
CA SER A 49 -10.55 -0.47 -27.40
C SER A 49 -9.64 0.33 -26.45
N ARG A 50 -9.10 1.46 -26.93
CA ARG A 50 -8.13 2.31 -26.21
C ARG A 50 -8.62 2.74 -24.83
N TRP A 51 -9.91 3.08 -24.71
CA TRP A 51 -10.51 3.47 -23.44
C TRP A 51 -10.53 2.31 -22.43
N PHE A 52 -10.94 1.12 -22.87
CA PHE A 52 -10.98 -0.06 -22.00
C PHE A 52 -9.57 -0.46 -21.53
N TRP A 53 -8.59 -0.44 -22.43
CA TRP A 53 -7.20 -0.70 -22.08
C TRP A 53 -6.65 0.32 -21.07
N LEU A 54 -6.91 1.62 -21.30
CA LEU A 54 -6.48 2.68 -20.38
C LEU A 54 -7.09 2.52 -19.00
N VAL A 55 -8.41 2.29 -18.90
CA VAL A 55 -9.09 2.09 -17.63
C VAL A 55 -8.52 0.87 -16.92
N ARG A 56 -8.31 -0.25 -17.63
CA ARG A 56 -7.73 -1.47 -17.05
C ARG A 56 -6.32 -1.23 -16.50
N VAL A 57 -5.44 -0.58 -17.26
CA VAL A 57 -4.05 -0.32 -16.85
C VAL A 57 -3.97 0.65 -15.68
N LEU A 58 -4.70 1.77 -15.74
CA LEU A 58 -4.71 2.77 -14.66
C LEU A 58 -5.32 2.19 -13.38
N LEU A 59 -6.42 1.45 -13.48
CA LEU A 59 -7.06 0.81 -12.33
C LEU A 59 -6.14 -0.22 -11.69
N SER A 60 -5.44 -1.02 -12.50
CA SER A 60 -4.50 -2.01 -11.97
C SER A 60 -3.28 -1.35 -11.31
N LEU A 61 -2.70 -0.32 -11.93
CA LEU A 61 -1.59 0.44 -11.36
C LEU A 61 -1.99 1.15 -10.08
N PHE A 62 -3.21 1.68 -10.01
CA PHE A 62 -3.76 2.27 -8.80
C PHE A 62 -3.84 1.23 -7.68
N ILE A 63 -4.42 0.06 -7.94
CA ILE A 63 -4.50 -1.02 -6.94
C ILE A 63 -3.10 -1.42 -6.44
N GLY A 64 -2.15 -1.65 -7.35
CA GLY A 64 -0.78 -2.02 -6.97
C GLY A 64 -0.06 -0.92 -6.21
N GLY A 65 -0.21 0.33 -6.65
CA GLY A 65 0.38 1.51 -6.05
C GLY A 65 -0.12 1.74 -4.64
N GLU A 66 -1.44 1.63 -4.42
CA GLU A 66 -2.06 1.78 -3.11
C GLU A 66 -1.62 0.68 -2.13
N ILE A 67 -1.55 -0.59 -2.57
CA ILE A 67 -1.09 -1.69 -1.70
C ILE A 67 0.32 -1.41 -1.15
N VAL A 68 1.24 -0.94 -2.00
CA VAL A 68 2.62 -0.63 -1.59
C VAL A 68 2.70 0.68 -0.81
N ALA A 69 1.96 1.71 -1.23
CA ALA A 69 1.96 3.01 -0.56
C ALA A 69 1.45 2.90 0.88
N VAL A 70 0.36 2.16 1.08
CA VAL A 70 -0.26 1.98 2.39
C VAL A 70 0.64 1.17 3.33
N HIS A 71 1.45 0.23 2.82
CA HIS A 71 2.46 -0.47 3.61
C HIS A 71 3.48 0.49 4.26
N PHE A 72 3.94 1.51 3.51
CA PHE A 72 4.88 2.52 4.01
C PHE A 72 4.21 3.74 4.66
N SER A 73 2.88 3.82 4.62
CA SER A 73 2.13 4.92 5.23
C SER A 73 2.09 4.81 6.76
N GLY A 74 2.22 5.94 7.44
CA GLY A 74 2.07 6.07 8.89
C GLY A 74 0.64 6.41 9.34
N GLU A 75 -0.35 6.34 8.45
CA GLU A 75 -1.69 6.92 8.65
C GLU A 75 -2.79 5.87 8.84
N TRP A 76 -2.47 4.75 9.49
CA TRP A 76 -3.45 3.69 9.77
C TRP A 76 -4.35 4.05 10.94
N PHE A 77 -3.77 4.66 11.96
CA PHE A 77 -4.50 5.11 13.13
C PHE A 77 -3.96 6.47 13.57
N VAL A 78 -4.81 7.50 13.50
CA VAL A 78 -4.41 8.90 13.62
C VAL A 78 -5.21 9.56 14.74
N GLY A 79 -4.53 10.28 15.60
CA GLY A 79 -5.15 11.12 16.63
C GLY A 79 -4.39 12.43 16.76
N SER A 80 -5.11 13.54 16.91
CA SER A 80 -4.47 14.83 17.17
C SER A 80 -5.27 15.64 18.17
N VAL A 81 -4.57 16.32 19.08
CA VAL A 81 -5.20 17.13 20.12
C VAL A 81 -4.45 18.44 20.31
N TRP A 82 -5.20 19.49 20.64
CA TRP A 82 -4.68 20.81 20.98
C TRP A 82 -4.53 20.90 22.50
N THR A 83 -3.30 21.09 22.98
CA THR A 83 -3.02 21.06 24.42
C THR A 83 -1.96 22.09 24.82
N ASN A 84 -2.06 22.51 26.07
CA ASN A 84 -1.00 23.24 26.76
C ASN A 84 -0.21 22.24 27.59
N THR A 85 1.02 21.94 27.17
CA THR A 85 1.86 20.92 27.82
C THR A 85 3.18 21.51 28.28
N SER A 86 3.86 20.82 29.20
CA SER A 86 5.28 21.09 29.43
C SER A 86 6.07 20.75 28.16
N TYR A 87 7.19 21.43 27.99
CA TYR A 87 7.98 21.32 26.76
C TYR A 87 9.35 20.69 27.01
N LYS A 88 10.13 21.23 27.95
CA LYS A 88 11.48 20.76 28.23
C LYS A 88 11.77 20.69 29.73
N ALA A 89 12.66 19.77 30.09
CA ALA A 89 13.23 19.70 31.44
C ALA A 89 13.89 21.02 31.83
N PHE A 90 13.89 21.33 33.13
CA PHE A 90 14.43 22.57 33.71
C PHE A 90 13.77 23.88 33.22
N SER A 91 12.60 23.80 32.58
CA SER A 91 11.73 24.95 32.32
C SER A 91 10.33 24.70 32.89
N THR A 92 9.74 25.72 33.50
CA THR A 92 8.35 25.69 33.99
C THR A 92 7.36 26.21 32.94
N GLU A 93 7.86 26.74 31.83
CA GLU A 93 7.03 27.31 30.78
C GLU A 93 6.26 26.22 30.03
N ARG A 94 5.00 26.54 29.73
CA ARG A 94 4.12 25.66 28.95
C ARG A 94 3.99 26.20 27.54
N VAL A 95 3.92 25.27 26.60
CA VAL A 95 3.76 25.56 25.18
C VAL A 95 2.37 25.15 24.75
N GLN A 96 1.74 25.99 23.93
CA GLN A 96 0.50 25.64 23.25
C GLN A 96 0.85 24.94 21.94
N ALA A 97 0.61 23.63 21.86
CA ALA A 97 0.98 22.82 20.72
C ALA A 97 -0.14 21.85 20.30
N ARG A 98 -0.12 21.48 19.03
CA ARG A 98 -0.83 20.32 18.51
C ARG A 98 0.07 19.11 18.66
N VAL A 99 -0.39 18.16 19.46
CA VAL A 99 0.24 16.84 19.57
C VAL A 99 -0.53 15.89 18.67
N GLY A 100 0.16 15.26 17.72
CA GLY A 100 -0.40 14.25 16.84
C GLY A 100 0.30 12.91 17.01
N LEU A 101 -0.47 11.84 16.99
CA LEU A 101 -0.01 10.45 16.99
C LEU A 101 -0.48 9.80 15.70
N ASN A 102 0.46 9.38 14.87
CA ASN A 102 0.22 8.71 13.60
C ASN A 102 0.82 7.32 13.67
N VAL A 103 0.00 6.29 13.85
CA VAL A 103 0.46 4.91 13.92
C VAL A 103 0.34 4.27 12.54
N GLY A 104 1.45 3.70 12.08
CA GLY A 104 1.53 2.84 10.90
C GLY A 104 1.69 1.36 11.26
N LEU A 105 1.96 0.53 10.26
CA LEU A 105 2.17 -0.90 10.45
C LEU A 105 3.52 -1.21 11.12
N VAL A 106 4.52 -0.43 10.78
CA VAL A 106 5.94 -0.73 11.08
C VAL A 106 6.49 0.14 12.23
N GLY A 107 5.71 1.12 12.66
CA GLY A 107 6.07 2.07 13.70
C GLY A 107 5.02 3.16 13.81
N PHE A 108 5.35 4.22 14.53
CA PHE A 108 4.51 5.39 14.67
C PHE A 108 5.33 6.67 14.63
N ASN A 109 4.66 7.75 14.25
CA ASN A 109 5.20 9.09 14.22
C ASN A 109 4.48 9.93 15.26
N VAL A 110 5.24 10.71 16.00
CA VAL A 110 4.73 11.70 16.94
C VAL A 110 5.05 13.08 16.41
N THR A 111 4.01 13.88 16.21
CA THR A 111 4.12 15.25 15.77
C THR A 111 3.86 16.20 16.92
N LEU A 112 4.70 17.22 17.08
CA LEU A 112 4.52 18.29 18.05
C LEU A 112 4.71 19.63 17.33
N ARG A 113 3.60 20.32 17.06
CA ARG A 113 3.61 21.58 16.31
C ARG A 113 3.05 22.72 17.15
N GLY A 114 3.85 23.75 17.41
CA GLY A 114 3.43 24.93 18.17
C GLY A 114 2.40 25.79 17.44
N THR A 115 1.51 26.42 18.20
CA THR A 115 0.65 27.53 17.73
C THR A 115 0.82 28.77 18.61
N PRO A 116 1.56 29.80 18.17
CA PRO A 116 2.35 29.87 16.91
C PRO A 116 3.55 28.91 16.90
N VAL A 117 4.11 28.63 15.71
CA VAL A 117 5.24 27.69 15.57
C VAL A 117 6.49 28.17 16.32
N LYS A 118 6.70 29.49 16.38
CA LYS A 118 7.75 30.09 17.20
C LYS A 118 7.20 30.46 18.56
N GLN A 119 7.62 29.74 19.59
CA GLN A 119 7.31 29.99 20.99
C GLN A 119 8.60 29.88 21.80
N LEU A 120 8.75 30.68 22.85
CA LEU A 120 9.93 30.64 23.74
C LEU A 120 11.26 30.81 22.99
N ASN A 121 11.28 31.64 21.94
CA ASN A 121 12.41 31.83 21.01
C ASN A 121 12.88 30.55 20.29
N GLU A 122 12.10 29.47 20.30
CA GLU A 122 12.39 28.20 19.65
C GLU A 122 11.33 27.90 18.56
N THR A 123 11.69 27.07 17.59
CA THR A 123 10.78 26.63 16.51
C THR A 123 10.29 25.24 16.84
N ILE A 124 8.99 25.13 17.17
CA ILE A 124 8.37 23.91 17.66
C ILE A 124 7.64 23.23 16.50
N ASP A 125 8.37 22.38 15.77
CA ASP A 125 7.86 21.58 14.66
C ASP A 125 8.60 20.24 14.60
N TYR A 126 8.29 19.38 15.56
CA TYR A 126 8.91 18.05 15.68
C TYR A 126 8.05 17.01 14.97
N ASN A 127 8.71 16.09 14.25
CA ASN A 127 8.12 14.91 13.65
C ASN A 127 9.05 13.72 13.89
N GLU A 128 8.92 13.11 15.06
CA GLU A 128 9.79 12.02 15.51
C GLU A 128 9.16 10.68 15.14
N GLN A 129 9.95 9.77 14.61
CA GLN A 129 9.52 8.44 14.21
C GLN A 129 10.17 7.40 15.12
N PHE A 130 9.35 6.48 15.62
CA PHE A 130 9.80 5.31 16.36
C PHE A 130 9.33 4.05 15.65
N THR A 131 10.24 3.09 15.46
CA THR A 131 9.96 1.86 14.71
C THR A 131 10.00 0.64 15.61
N TRP A 132 9.19 -0.36 15.26
CA TRP A 132 9.09 -1.64 16.00
C TRP A 132 9.24 -2.84 15.08
N ARG A 133 10.09 -2.71 14.06
CA ARG A 133 10.47 -3.81 13.16
C ARG A 133 11.06 -4.96 13.96
N LEU A 134 10.98 -6.19 13.42
CA LEU A 134 11.57 -7.36 14.08
C LEU A 134 13.08 -7.22 14.30
N ASP A 135 13.77 -6.47 13.42
CA ASP A 135 15.21 -6.27 13.48
C ASP A 135 15.63 -5.06 14.35
N GLU A 136 14.67 -4.30 14.89
CA GLU A 136 14.93 -3.03 15.59
C GLU A 136 14.44 -3.08 17.05
N ASP A 137 15.35 -2.74 17.97
CA ASP A 137 15.05 -2.66 19.40
C ASP A 137 14.41 -1.31 19.75
N TYR A 138 13.08 -1.28 19.84
CA TYR A 138 12.32 -0.11 20.26
C TYR A 138 12.84 0.52 21.56
N HIS A 139 13.24 -0.30 22.54
CA HIS A 139 13.75 0.19 23.81
C HIS A 139 15.05 0.99 23.64
N LEU A 140 15.95 0.57 22.74
CA LEU A 140 17.19 1.30 22.48
C LEU A 140 16.91 2.63 21.78
N GLU A 141 15.96 2.67 20.84
CA GLU A 141 15.53 3.92 20.21
C GLU A 141 14.93 4.90 21.21
N TYR A 142 14.08 4.41 22.12
CA TYR A 142 13.52 5.22 23.19
C TYR A 142 14.60 5.80 24.12
N VAL A 143 15.61 5.00 24.50
CA VAL A 143 16.73 5.49 25.32
C VAL A 143 17.54 6.55 24.58
N ARG A 144 17.81 6.37 23.28
CA ARG A 144 18.48 7.41 22.47
C ARG A 144 17.65 8.70 22.37
N ALA A 145 16.33 8.58 22.28
CA ALA A 145 15.42 9.72 22.31
C ALA A 145 15.46 10.47 23.65
N LEU A 146 15.57 9.75 24.77
CA LEU A 146 15.78 10.34 26.10
C LEU A 146 17.13 11.04 26.19
N GLU A 147 18.21 10.41 25.72
CA GLU A 147 19.56 10.99 25.71
C GLU A 147 19.66 12.26 24.85
N ARG A 148 18.90 12.32 23.74
CA ARG A 148 18.79 13.52 22.89
C ARG A 148 18.01 14.66 23.55
N GLY A 149 17.21 14.38 24.58
CA GLY A 149 16.39 15.39 25.25
C GLY A 149 15.20 15.87 24.40
N LEU A 150 14.49 14.95 23.75
CA LEU A 150 13.24 15.26 23.05
C LEU A 150 12.20 15.90 23.99
N PRO A 151 11.23 16.68 23.46
CA PRO A 151 10.26 17.37 24.30
C PRO A 151 9.33 16.40 25.04
N ASP A 152 8.90 16.78 26.24
CA ASP A 152 8.14 15.94 27.17
C ASP A 152 6.92 15.24 26.54
N PRO A 153 6.08 15.90 25.70
CA PRO A 153 4.91 15.26 25.10
C PRO A 153 5.27 14.13 24.13
N VAL A 154 6.41 14.26 23.44
CA VAL A 154 6.90 13.23 22.51
C VAL A 154 7.40 12.02 23.29
N LEU A 155 8.20 12.26 24.33
CA LEU A 155 8.70 11.20 25.21
C LEU A 155 7.56 10.48 25.94
N TYR A 156 6.55 11.22 26.42
CA TYR A 156 5.37 10.65 27.06
C TYR A 156 4.63 9.67 26.14
N LEU A 157 4.40 10.05 24.87
CA LEU A 157 3.75 9.16 23.92
C LEU A 157 4.64 7.97 23.57
N ALA A 158 5.95 8.17 23.40
CA ALA A 158 6.89 7.09 23.16
C ALA A 158 6.95 6.09 24.33
N GLU A 159 6.88 6.57 25.57
CA GLU A 159 6.88 5.71 26.76
C GLU A 159 5.65 4.78 26.78
N LYS A 160 4.48 5.24 26.32
CA LYS A 160 3.25 4.43 26.24
C LYS A 160 3.38 3.23 25.29
N PHE A 161 4.24 3.32 24.29
CA PHE A 161 4.52 2.24 23.36
C PHE A 161 5.75 1.41 23.77
N THR A 162 6.28 1.57 24.98
CA THR A 162 7.36 0.70 25.46
C THR A 162 6.85 -0.72 25.79
N PRO A 163 7.67 -1.77 25.60
CA PRO A 163 7.31 -3.14 25.94
C PRO A 163 6.97 -3.36 27.42
N ARG A 164 7.54 -2.53 28.31
CA ARG A 164 7.31 -2.57 29.76
C ARG A 164 6.15 -1.69 30.24
N SER A 165 5.50 -0.97 29.34
CA SER A 165 4.39 -0.10 29.71
C SER A 165 3.20 -0.91 30.27
N PRO A 166 2.49 -0.39 31.29
CA PRO A 166 1.35 -1.08 31.90
C PRO A 166 0.17 -1.25 30.92
N CYS A 167 0.14 -0.45 29.85
CA CYS A 167 -0.93 -0.50 28.87
C CYS A 167 -0.77 -1.62 27.82
N GLY A 168 0.40 -2.25 27.70
CA GLY A 168 0.61 -3.40 26.80
C GLY A 168 0.40 -3.11 25.31
N LEU A 169 0.35 -1.83 24.90
CA LEU A 169 0.03 -1.42 23.53
C LEU A 169 1.05 -1.93 22.52
N TYR A 170 2.33 -1.89 22.90
CA TYR A 170 3.46 -2.30 22.06
C TYR A 170 3.22 -3.65 21.39
N ARG A 171 2.94 -4.69 22.19
CA ARG A 171 2.80 -6.06 21.70
C ARG A 171 1.62 -6.20 20.73
N GLN A 172 0.54 -5.46 20.97
CA GLN A 172 -0.67 -5.54 20.15
C GLN A 172 -0.48 -4.86 18.80
N TYR A 173 0.03 -3.62 18.81
CA TYR A 173 0.32 -2.87 17.58
C TYR A 173 1.43 -3.53 16.77
N GLN A 174 2.47 -4.06 17.43
CA GLN A 174 3.55 -4.75 16.75
C GLN A 174 3.06 -6.03 16.05
N LEU A 175 2.29 -6.88 16.75
CA LEU A 175 1.78 -8.13 16.15
C LEU A 175 0.78 -7.85 15.02
N ALA A 176 -0.19 -6.98 15.26
CA ALA A 176 -1.20 -6.66 14.26
C ALA A 176 -0.58 -5.94 13.05
N GLY A 177 0.33 -5.00 13.28
CA GLY A 177 1.11 -4.33 12.23
C GLY A 177 1.95 -5.31 11.41
N HIS A 178 2.58 -6.29 12.06
CA HIS A 178 3.37 -7.32 11.38
C HIS A 178 2.52 -8.24 10.49
N TYR A 179 1.39 -8.74 10.99
CA TYR A 179 0.48 -9.57 10.18
C TYR A 179 -0.19 -8.79 9.06
N ALA A 180 -0.60 -7.54 9.31
CA ALA A 180 -1.12 -6.65 8.27
C ALA A 180 -0.06 -6.37 7.18
N ALA A 181 1.18 -6.08 7.57
CA ALA A 181 2.29 -5.91 6.65
C ALA A 181 2.56 -7.17 5.81
N ALA A 182 2.64 -8.34 6.44
CA ALA A 182 2.87 -9.61 5.74
C ALA A 182 1.75 -9.91 4.73
N THR A 183 0.50 -9.68 5.10
CA THR A 183 -0.67 -9.96 4.25
C THR A 183 -0.79 -8.98 3.09
N LEU A 184 -0.38 -7.71 3.27
CA LEU A 184 -0.25 -6.76 2.17
C LEU A 184 0.84 -7.15 1.17
N TRP A 185 1.99 -7.64 1.64
CA TRP A 185 3.04 -8.17 0.75
C TRP A 185 2.54 -9.38 -0.05
N VAL A 186 1.81 -10.29 0.58
CA VAL A 186 1.16 -11.42 -0.11
C VAL A 186 0.14 -10.91 -1.13
N ALA A 187 -0.69 -9.93 -0.78
CA ALA A 187 -1.66 -9.31 -1.69
C ALA A 187 -0.97 -8.68 -2.91
N PHE A 188 0.17 -8.00 -2.70
CA PHE A 188 0.99 -7.44 -3.77
C PHE A 188 1.52 -8.51 -4.72
N CYS A 189 2.04 -9.63 -4.20
CA CYS A 189 2.50 -10.76 -5.03
C CYS A 189 1.36 -11.33 -5.89
N PHE A 190 0.16 -11.51 -5.30
CA PHE A 190 -1.01 -11.97 -6.06
C PHE A 190 -1.51 -10.94 -7.07
N TRP A 191 -1.35 -9.64 -6.80
CA TRP A 191 -1.66 -8.59 -7.78
C TRP A 191 -0.73 -8.67 -8.99
N VAL A 192 0.58 -8.86 -8.77
CA VAL A 192 1.54 -9.08 -9.87
C VAL A 192 1.17 -10.33 -10.66
N LEU A 193 0.86 -11.43 -9.97
CA LEU A 193 0.43 -12.69 -10.60
C LEU A 193 -0.88 -12.51 -11.39
N SER A 194 -1.85 -11.78 -10.86
CA SER A 194 -3.11 -11.47 -11.54
C SER A 194 -2.87 -10.70 -12.83
N ASN A 195 -2.02 -9.67 -12.80
CA ASN A 195 -1.66 -8.90 -14.00
C ASN A 195 -0.96 -9.75 -15.06
N ALA A 196 -0.03 -10.61 -14.65
CA ALA A 196 0.64 -11.55 -15.55
C ALA A 196 -0.36 -12.53 -16.18
N LEU A 197 -1.25 -13.12 -15.38
CA LEU A 197 -2.25 -14.09 -15.88
C LEU A 197 -3.31 -13.45 -16.77
N LEU A 198 -3.71 -12.20 -16.49
CA LEU A 198 -4.64 -11.44 -17.34
C LEU A 198 -3.99 -10.99 -18.66
N SER A 199 -2.65 -11.00 -18.77
CA SER A 199 -1.93 -10.75 -20.02
C SER A 199 -1.83 -11.99 -20.90
N MET A 200 -1.97 -13.18 -20.30
CA MET A 200 -2.11 -14.45 -21.00
C MET A 200 -3.58 -14.74 -21.32
N PRO A 201 -3.90 -15.64 -22.27
CA PRO A 201 -5.28 -15.99 -22.64
C PRO A 201 -6.01 -16.85 -21.58
N ALA A 202 -5.71 -16.63 -20.29
CA ALA A 202 -6.18 -17.40 -19.15
C ALA A 202 -6.94 -16.51 -18.12
N PRO A 203 -8.08 -15.91 -18.51
CA PRO A 203 -8.74 -14.87 -17.71
C PRO A 203 -9.35 -15.38 -16.39
N LEU A 204 -9.69 -16.67 -16.30
CA LEU A 204 -10.23 -17.27 -15.08
C LEU A 204 -9.20 -17.24 -13.94
N TYR A 205 -7.95 -17.64 -14.20
CA TYR A 205 -6.90 -17.62 -13.18
C TYR A 205 -6.49 -16.20 -12.81
N GLY A 206 -6.52 -15.26 -13.75
CA GLY A 206 -6.30 -13.84 -13.48
C GLY A 206 -7.36 -13.25 -12.54
N GLY A 207 -8.65 -13.57 -12.76
CA GLY A 207 -9.75 -13.17 -11.89
C GLY A 207 -9.69 -13.80 -10.50
N LEU A 208 -9.35 -15.09 -10.42
CA LEU A 208 -9.14 -15.79 -9.13
C LEU A 208 -7.97 -15.18 -8.34
N ALA A 209 -6.85 -14.88 -9.00
CA ALA A 209 -5.73 -14.21 -8.35
C ALA A 209 -6.13 -12.82 -7.81
N LEU A 210 -6.96 -12.08 -8.54
CA LEU A 210 -7.47 -10.77 -8.10
C LEU A 210 -8.40 -10.88 -6.88
N LEU A 211 -9.24 -11.93 -6.83
CA LEU A 211 -10.05 -12.23 -5.64
C LEU A 211 -9.17 -12.53 -4.43
N VAL A 212 -8.11 -13.32 -4.62
CA VAL A 212 -7.15 -13.63 -3.56
C VAL A 212 -6.42 -12.37 -3.07
N THR A 213 -6.01 -11.49 -3.98
CA THR A 213 -5.47 -10.16 -3.62
C THR A 213 -6.44 -9.36 -2.75
N GLY A 214 -7.71 -9.27 -3.15
CA GLY A 214 -8.74 -8.57 -2.37
C GLY A 214 -8.98 -9.19 -1.00
N ALA A 215 -8.98 -10.52 -0.91
CA ALA A 215 -9.14 -11.24 0.36
C ALA A 215 -7.99 -10.98 1.33
N PHE A 216 -6.73 -11.02 0.86
CA PHE A 216 -5.57 -10.70 1.70
C PHE A 216 -5.52 -9.22 2.10
N ALA A 217 -5.93 -8.30 1.22
CA ALA A 217 -6.06 -6.89 1.57
C ALA A 217 -7.09 -6.70 2.70
N LEU A 218 -8.26 -7.33 2.62
CA LEU A 218 -9.26 -7.27 3.70
C LEU A 218 -8.81 -7.98 4.98
N PHE A 219 -8.05 -9.07 4.88
CA PHE A 219 -7.46 -9.72 6.03
C PHE A 219 -6.46 -8.81 6.75
N SER A 220 -5.71 -7.97 6.02
CA SER A 220 -4.82 -6.96 6.61
C SER A 220 -5.60 -5.90 7.40
N VAL A 221 -6.76 -5.47 6.88
CA VAL A 221 -7.66 -4.54 7.57
C VAL A 221 -8.25 -5.20 8.82
N PHE A 222 -8.67 -6.47 8.72
CA PHE A 222 -9.22 -7.23 9.83
C PHE A 222 -8.20 -7.46 10.94
N SER A 223 -6.96 -7.82 10.59
CA SER A 223 -5.88 -8.02 11.57
C SER A 223 -5.57 -6.72 12.31
N PHE A 224 -5.54 -5.58 11.61
CA PHE A 224 -5.35 -4.27 12.25
C PHE A 224 -6.57 -3.85 13.10
N ALA A 225 -7.79 -4.09 12.61
CA ALA A 225 -9.02 -3.79 13.35
C ALA A 225 -9.15 -4.60 14.64
N SER A 226 -8.55 -5.80 14.72
CA SER A 226 -8.58 -6.62 15.94
C SER A 226 -8.00 -5.91 17.18
N ILE A 227 -7.14 -4.91 16.98
CA ILE A 227 -6.53 -4.10 18.05
C ILE A 227 -7.61 -3.32 18.84
N SER A 228 -8.69 -2.88 18.19
CA SER A 228 -9.71 -2.03 18.85
C SER A 228 -10.56 -2.77 19.88
N SER A 229 -10.43 -4.10 19.98
CA SER A 229 -11.18 -4.93 20.93
C SER A 229 -10.64 -4.89 22.37
N VAL A 230 -9.51 -4.23 22.61
CA VAL A 230 -8.82 -4.17 23.90
C VAL A 230 -9.05 -2.79 24.56
N PRO A 231 -9.25 -2.70 25.88
CA PRO A 231 -9.46 -1.41 26.56
C PRO A 231 -8.29 -0.45 26.29
N LEU A 232 -8.60 0.61 25.55
CA LEU A 232 -7.64 1.63 25.15
C LEU A 232 -7.08 2.35 26.39
N CYS A 233 -5.76 2.34 26.50
CA CYS A 233 -5.01 3.23 27.36
C CYS A 233 -5.43 4.68 27.07
N GLN A 234 -5.85 5.43 28.09
CA GLN A 234 -6.18 6.84 27.91
C GLN A 234 -4.89 7.66 27.75
N PHE A 235 -4.70 8.27 26.58
CA PHE A 235 -3.63 9.24 26.36
C PHE A 235 -4.08 10.59 26.91
N ARG A 236 -3.50 11.04 28.03
CA ARG A 236 -3.79 12.36 28.60
C ARG A 236 -2.56 13.26 28.49
N LEU A 237 -2.69 14.34 27.73
CA LEU A 237 -1.65 15.34 27.51
C LEU A 237 -2.11 16.64 28.17
N GLY A 238 -1.64 16.88 29.39
CA GLY A 238 -2.14 17.99 30.21
C GLY A 238 -3.63 17.83 30.54
N SER A 239 -4.46 18.77 30.09
CA SER A 239 -5.91 18.77 30.34
C SER A 239 -6.75 18.06 29.29
N ALA A 240 -6.20 17.70 28.11
CA ALA A 240 -6.97 17.05 27.05
C ALA A 240 -6.57 15.58 26.87
N ALA A 241 -7.56 14.78 26.45
CA ALA A 241 -7.36 13.40 26.06
C ALA A 241 -7.17 13.29 24.54
N LEU A 242 -6.16 12.54 24.10
CA LEU A 242 -5.96 12.21 22.69
C LEU A 242 -6.72 10.91 22.39
N THR A 243 -7.79 11.02 21.61
CA THR A 243 -8.58 9.88 21.14
C THR A 243 -8.25 9.61 19.67
N PRO A 244 -7.42 8.60 19.38
CA PRO A 244 -7.08 8.24 18.02
C PRO A 244 -8.23 7.49 17.32
N GLY A 245 -8.33 7.62 16.00
CA GLY A 245 -9.30 6.94 15.15
C GLY A 245 -8.65 6.38 13.88
N TYR A 246 -9.40 5.58 13.11
CA TYR A 246 -8.89 5.00 11.87
C TYR A 246 -8.57 6.09 10.84
N GLY A 247 -7.34 6.06 10.33
CA GLY A 247 -6.84 7.03 9.36
C GLY A 247 -7.16 6.66 7.92
N VAL A 248 -6.63 7.46 6.99
CA VAL A 248 -6.95 7.36 5.55
C VAL A 248 -6.49 6.03 4.97
N SER A 249 -5.32 5.52 5.35
CA SER A 249 -4.76 4.30 4.78
C SER A 249 -5.61 3.06 5.12
N PHE A 250 -6.26 3.05 6.29
CA PHE A 250 -7.21 2.01 6.69
C PHE A 250 -8.47 2.00 5.79
N TRP A 251 -9.08 3.17 5.56
CA TRP A 251 -10.26 3.26 4.71
C TRP A 251 -9.93 2.99 3.23
N LEU A 252 -8.75 3.39 2.80
CA LEU A 252 -8.27 3.20 1.43
C LEU A 252 -7.97 1.72 1.15
N THR A 253 -7.35 0.99 2.10
CA THR A 253 -7.17 -0.47 2.00
C THR A 253 -8.48 -1.23 2.04
N LEU A 254 -9.45 -0.79 2.84
CA LEU A 254 -10.79 -1.38 2.84
C LEU A 254 -11.48 -1.19 1.49
N ALA A 255 -11.46 0.03 0.94
CA ALA A 255 -12.08 0.35 -0.34
C ALA A 255 -11.43 -0.41 -1.50
N THR A 256 -10.09 -0.45 -1.55
CA THR A 256 -9.32 -1.20 -2.57
C THR A 256 -9.51 -2.70 -2.46
N GLY A 257 -9.58 -3.26 -1.24
CA GLY A 257 -9.89 -4.67 -1.02
C GLY A 257 -11.27 -5.07 -1.54
N ILE A 258 -12.30 -4.27 -1.25
CA ILE A 258 -13.67 -4.48 -1.77
C ILE A 258 -13.69 -4.36 -3.30
N LEU A 259 -13.01 -3.34 -3.85
CA LEU A 259 -12.92 -3.13 -5.29
C LEU A 259 -12.28 -4.34 -6.00
N CYS A 260 -11.18 -4.89 -5.45
CA CYS A 260 -10.55 -6.11 -5.98
C CYS A 260 -11.49 -7.32 -5.95
N LEU A 261 -12.28 -7.49 -4.88
CA LEU A 261 -13.27 -8.56 -4.81
C LEU A 261 -14.38 -8.40 -5.85
N LEU A 262 -14.89 -7.18 -6.04
CA LEU A 262 -15.93 -6.91 -7.04
C LEU A 262 -15.42 -7.14 -8.47
N LEU A 263 -14.22 -6.65 -8.78
CA LEU A 263 -13.60 -6.83 -10.10
C LEU A 263 -13.26 -8.31 -10.38
N GLY A 264 -12.63 -8.99 -9.43
CA GLY A 264 -12.32 -10.41 -9.54
C GLY A 264 -13.58 -11.27 -9.69
N GLY A 265 -14.60 -10.97 -8.90
CA GLY A 265 -15.91 -11.64 -8.98
C GLY A 265 -16.60 -11.41 -10.31
N ALA A 266 -16.57 -10.19 -10.85
CA ALA A 266 -17.11 -9.86 -12.16
C ALA A 266 -16.41 -10.64 -13.29
N VAL A 267 -15.08 -10.79 -13.24
CA VAL A 267 -14.32 -11.57 -14.22
C VAL A 267 -14.70 -13.05 -14.17
N VAL A 268 -14.81 -13.63 -12.97
CA VAL A 268 -15.20 -15.03 -12.80
C VAL A 268 -16.65 -15.25 -13.26
N LEU A 269 -17.58 -14.37 -12.88
CA LEU A 269 -18.97 -14.46 -13.29
C LEU A 269 -19.12 -14.34 -14.81
N LEU A 270 -18.42 -13.40 -15.44
CA LEU A 270 -18.45 -13.21 -16.89
C LEU A 270 -17.82 -14.38 -17.65
N HIS A 271 -16.84 -15.08 -17.05
CA HIS A 271 -16.28 -16.31 -17.62
C HIS A 271 -17.31 -17.44 -17.69
N TYR A 272 -18.09 -17.63 -16.63
CA TYR A 272 -19.14 -18.66 -16.60
C TYR A 272 -20.38 -18.28 -17.39
N ALA A 273 -20.81 -17.01 -17.32
CA ALA A 273 -21.99 -16.53 -18.02
C ALA A 273 -21.74 -16.45 -19.53
N TRP A 274 -20.73 -15.68 -19.98
CA TRP A 274 -20.48 -15.39 -21.40
C TRP A 274 -18.99 -15.51 -21.77
N PRO A 275 -18.45 -16.76 -21.91
CA PRO A 275 -17.04 -16.99 -22.19
C PRO A 275 -16.56 -16.43 -23.55
N ARG A 276 -17.50 -16.20 -24.49
CA ARG A 276 -17.21 -15.58 -25.79
C ARG A 276 -17.08 -14.06 -25.70
N ALA A 277 -17.93 -13.39 -24.92
CA ALA A 277 -17.86 -11.94 -24.72
C ALA A 277 -16.62 -11.55 -23.90
N LEU A 278 -16.28 -12.35 -22.88
CA LEU A 278 -15.08 -12.15 -22.07
C LEU A 278 -13.80 -12.20 -22.93
N ARG A 279 -13.66 -13.22 -23.79
CA ARG A 279 -12.52 -13.34 -24.71
C ARG A 279 -12.46 -12.19 -25.71
N VAL A 280 -13.59 -11.74 -26.25
CA VAL A 280 -13.59 -10.57 -27.15
C VAL A 280 -13.17 -9.28 -26.43
N VAL A 281 -13.55 -9.10 -25.16
CA VAL A 281 -13.19 -7.93 -24.34
C VAL A 281 -11.73 -7.97 -23.88
N LEU A 282 -11.20 -9.15 -23.56
CA LEU A 282 -9.81 -9.33 -23.09
C LEU A 282 -8.79 -9.48 -24.23
N ASP A 283 -9.09 -10.30 -25.25
CA ASP A 283 -8.16 -10.61 -26.34
C ASP A 283 -8.25 -9.62 -27.52
N GLN A 284 -9.37 -8.88 -27.66
CA GLN A 284 -9.59 -7.84 -28.68
C GLN A 284 -9.08 -8.14 -30.11
N ASN A 285 -8.94 -9.40 -30.48
CA ASN A 285 -8.93 -9.81 -31.86
C ASN A 285 -10.39 -9.99 -32.25
N ALA A 286 -10.96 -8.97 -32.87
CA ALA A 286 -12.18 -9.16 -33.65
C ALA A 286 -11.94 -10.34 -34.61
N PRO A 287 -12.87 -11.29 -34.77
CA PRO A 287 -12.86 -12.10 -35.96
C PRO A 287 -13.06 -11.12 -37.13
N ASP A 288 -12.12 -11.07 -38.06
CA ASP A 288 -12.27 -10.37 -39.33
C ASP A 288 -13.56 -10.87 -40.01
N CYS A 289 -14.66 -10.16 -39.80
CA CYS A 289 -15.91 -10.40 -40.49
C CYS A 289 -15.77 -9.71 -41.85
N GLY A 290 -15.10 -10.39 -42.78
CA GLY A 290 -14.76 -9.77 -44.06
C GLY A 290 -13.97 -10.63 -45.03
N SER A 291 -14.30 -11.92 -45.21
CA SER A 291 -13.87 -12.66 -46.41
C SER A 291 -14.69 -13.92 -46.68
N GLN A 292 -16.02 -13.79 -46.80
CA GLN A 292 -16.80 -14.81 -47.49
C GLN A 292 -16.80 -14.51 -48.99
N ALA A 293 -15.77 -14.99 -49.70
CA ALA A 293 -15.86 -15.46 -51.10
C ALA A 293 -14.47 -15.82 -51.65
N ARG A 294 -14.11 -17.11 -51.59
CA ARG A 294 -13.78 -17.91 -52.79
C ARG A 294 -13.38 -19.31 -52.39
N ALA A 295 -14.13 -20.26 -52.92
CA ALA A 295 -13.79 -21.67 -52.93
C ALA A 295 -12.41 -21.90 -53.56
N GLY A 296 -11.63 -22.81 -52.98
CA GLY A 296 -10.38 -23.30 -53.57
C GLY A 296 -9.45 -23.95 -52.55
N SER A 297 -9.60 -25.27 -52.37
CA SER A 297 -8.59 -26.28 -51.96
C SER A 297 -7.67 -26.03 -50.74
N PRO A 298 -7.56 -26.98 -49.78
CA PRO A 298 -6.59 -26.86 -48.69
C PRO A 298 -5.17 -27.18 -49.20
N LEU A 299 -4.28 -26.18 -49.13
CA LEU A 299 -2.85 -26.39 -49.25
C LEU A 299 -2.35 -27.15 -48.02
N LEU A 300 -1.98 -28.40 -48.27
CA LEU A 300 -1.43 -29.38 -47.33
C LEU A 300 0.02 -28.98 -47.03
N LEU A 301 0.25 -28.22 -45.95
CA LEU A 301 1.60 -27.97 -45.44
C LEU A 301 1.95 -29.10 -44.47
N SER A 302 2.50 -30.19 -45.01
CA SER A 302 3.06 -31.29 -44.22
C SER A 302 4.37 -30.83 -43.57
N ASN A 303 4.36 -30.63 -42.25
CA ASN A 303 5.58 -30.52 -41.45
C ASN A 303 5.78 -31.85 -40.68
N PRO A 304 6.82 -32.64 -40.96
CA PRO A 304 6.91 -34.01 -40.49
C PRO A 304 7.70 -34.06 -39.18
N LEU A 305 7.10 -33.77 -38.02
CA LEU A 305 7.84 -33.97 -36.76
C LEU A 305 6.99 -34.19 -35.49
N HIS A 306 5.71 -34.58 -35.57
CA HIS A 306 4.96 -35.03 -34.39
C HIS A 306 4.11 -36.26 -34.71
N GLN A 307 4.70 -37.43 -34.43
CA GLN A 307 4.03 -38.71 -34.38
C GLN A 307 3.13 -38.73 -33.14
N GLN A 308 1.81 -38.57 -33.32
CA GLN A 308 0.83 -38.72 -32.27
C GLN A 308 0.76 -40.19 -31.83
N PHE A 309 1.12 -40.45 -30.57
CA PHE A 309 0.79 -41.70 -29.87
C PHE A 309 -0.74 -41.74 -29.66
N ALA A 310 -1.42 -42.70 -30.29
CA ALA A 310 -2.80 -43.05 -30.01
C ALA A 310 -2.85 -44.11 -28.89
N PRO A 311 -3.85 -44.08 -27.98
CA PRO A 311 -4.03 -45.13 -26.96
C PRO A 311 -4.65 -46.41 -27.58
N PRO A 312 -4.27 -47.62 -27.15
CA PRO A 312 -4.82 -48.85 -27.71
C PRO A 312 -6.21 -49.18 -27.16
N ASP A 313 -7.16 -49.38 -28.08
CA ASP A 313 -8.50 -49.93 -27.84
C ASP A 313 -8.43 -51.39 -27.36
N PHE A 314 -8.91 -51.66 -26.14
CA PHE A 314 -9.10 -53.01 -25.63
C PHE A 314 -10.52 -53.49 -25.98
N LYS A 315 -10.65 -54.38 -26.97
CA LYS A 315 -11.90 -55.10 -27.28
C LYS A 315 -11.90 -56.45 -26.56
N THR A 316 -12.71 -56.58 -25.51
CA THR A 316 -13.02 -57.86 -24.87
C THR A 316 -14.14 -58.55 -25.64
N THR A 317 -13.82 -59.61 -26.38
CA THR A 317 -14.78 -60.54 -26.97
C THR A 317 -15.06 -61.69 -26.01
N THR A 318 -16.29 -61.76 -25.49
CA THR A 318 -16.86 -62.93 -24.82
C THR A 318 -17.36 -63.94 -25.85
N LYS A 319 -16.91 -65.19 -25.78
CA LYS A 319 -17.66 -66.37 -26.24
C LYS A 319 -17.43 -67.50 -25.22
N LEU A 320 -18.52 -68.26 -25.02
CA LEU A 320 -18.76 -69.32 -24.03
C LEU A 320 -17.56 -70.20 -23.68
#